data_AF-A0A6V7LRJ3-F1
#
_entry.id   AF-A0A6V7LRJ3-F1
#
_cell.length_a   1.000
_cell.length_b   1.000
_cell.length_c   1.000
_cell.angle_alpha   90.00
_cell.angle_beta   90.00
_cell.angle_gamma   90.00
#
_symmetry.space_group_name_H-M   'P 1'
#
loop_
_entity.id
_entity.type
_entity.pdbx_description
1 polymer ?
#
loop_
_entity_poly.entity_id
_entity_poly.type
_entity_poly.pdbx_seq_one_letter_code
_entity_poly.pdbx_strand_id
1 'polypeptide(L)' 'PRSSSAGTNNLPPLTFHQVHGENITLCNGATIARRHQSFCKGITFSARPVRVGEK' A
#
# COMPACT_ATOMS: atom_id res chain seq x y z
N PRO A 1 23.81 14.25 -11.50
CA PRO A 1 22.50 14.13 -12.17
C PRO A 1 21.66 12.97 -11.59
N ARG A 2 20.83 13.25 -10.57
CA ARG A 2 19.84 12.27 -10.08
C ARG A 2 18.64 12.37 -11.02
N SER A 3 18.51 11.43 -11.95
CA SER A 3 17.34 11.33 -12.82
C SER A 3 16.14 10.92 -11.97
N SER A 4 15.32 11.90 -11.64
CA SER A 4 13.94 11.72 -11.22
C SER A 4 13.06 11.46 -12.44
N SER A 5 12.09 10.56 -12.24
CA SER A 5 10.85 10.42 -13.03
C SER A 5 10.91 9.49 -14.25
N ALA A 6 10.35 8.28 -14.11
CA ALA A 6 9.29 7.70 -14.97
C ALA A 6 9.27 6.16 -14.87
N GLY A 7 8.72 5.61 -13.80
CA GLY A 7 8.58 4.15 -13.62
C GLY A 7 7.15 3.64 -13.40
N THR A 8 6.15 4.52 -13.35
CA THR A 8 4.80 4.18 -12.86
C THR A 8 3.70 4.26 -13.93
N ASN A 9 3.97 4.80 -15.13
CA ASN A 9 2.92 5.21 -16.06
C ASN A 9 1.99 4.08 -16.54
N ASN A 10 2.41 2.82 -16.41
CA ASN A 10 1.65 1.67 -16.92
C ASN A 10 1.39 0.60 -15.84
N LEU A 11 1.73 0.84 -14.57
CA LEU A 11 1.43 -0.10 -13.50
C LEU A 11 0.03 0.14 -12.96
N PRO A 12 -0.68 -0.91 -12.50
CA PRO A 12 -1.92 -0.71 -11.77
C PRO A 12 -1.66 0.15 -10.51
N PRO A 13 -2.67 0.93 -10.08
CA PRO A 13 -2.57 1.76 -8.88
C PRO A 13 -2.04 0.96 -7.68
N LEU A 14 -1.17 1.60 -6.89
CA LEU A 14 -0.68 0.97 -5.66
C LEU A 14 -1.81 0.96 -4.62
N THR A 15 -2.19 -0.23 -4.17
CA THR A 15 -3.19 -0.45 -3.12
C THR A 15 -2.59 -1.28 -1.98
N PHE A 16 -3.33 -1.45 -0.90
CA PHE A 16 -2.99 -2.35 0.21
C PHE A 16 -3.32 -3.81 -0.15
N HIS A 17 -2.44 -4.73 0.25
CA HIS A 17 -2.63 -6.16 0.07
C HIS A 17 -3.76 -6.69 0.97
N GLN A 18 -4.50 -7.70 0.51
CA GLN A 18 -5.55 -8.38 1.30
C GLN A 18 -5.02 -9.11 2.55
N VAL A 19 -3.71 -9.27 2.64
CA VAL A 19 -3.06 -9.83 3.85
C VAL A 19 -2.72 -8.64 4.71
N HIS A 20 -3.34 -8.57 5.88
CA HIS A 20 -3.14 -7.49 6.83
C HIS A 20 -3.37 -7.99 8.25
N GLY A 21 -2.97 -7.18 9.23
CA GLY A 21 -3.23 -7.46 10.62
C GLY A 21 -4.73 -7.56 10.92
N GLU A 22 -5.03 -8.34 11.96
CA GLU A 22 -6.40 -8.63 12.41
C GLU A 22 -7.24 -7.37 12.70
N ASN A 23 -6.59 -6.29 13.14
CA ASN A 23 -7.27 -5.04 13.51
C ASN A 23 -7.39 -4.04 12.35
N ILE A 24 -7.06 -4.43 11.12
CA ILE A 24 -7.12 -3.58 9.93
C ILE A 24 -8.35 -3.92 9.08
N THR A 25 -9.05 -2.87 8.63
CA THR A 25 -10.03 -2.96 7.55
C THR A 25 -9.57 -2.14 6.36
N LEU A 26 -9.68 -2.70 5.16
CA LEU A 26 -9.41 -2.01 3.91
C LEU A 26 -10.70 -1.39 3.34
N CYS A 27 -10.63 -0.12 2.96
CA CYS A 27 -11.74 0.66 2.43
C CYS A 27 -11.37 1.25 1.05
N ASN A 28 -12.37 1.75 0.32
CA ASN A 28 -12.18 2.44 -0.96
C ASN A 28 -11.36 1.62 -1.98
N GLY A 29 -11.71 0.35 -2.18
CA GLY A 29 -10.95 -0.51 -3.10
C GLY A 29 -9.51 -0.76 -2.64
N ALA A 30 -9.30 -0.91 -1.33
CA ALA A 30 -8.00 -1.11 -0.70
C ALA A 30 -7.01 0.05 -0.89
N THR A 31 -7.48 1.27 -1.12
CA THR A 31 -6.63 2.49 -1.11
C THR A 31 -6.52 3.12 0.27
N ILE A 32 -7.40 2.73 1.21
CA ILE A 32 -7.40 3.22 2.60
C ILE A 32 -7.32 2.00 3.53
N ALA A 33 -6.30 1.94 4.38
CA ALA A 33 -6.23 1.01 5.49
C ALA A 33 -6.59 1.72 6.80
N ARG A 34 -7.56 1.19 7.55
CA ARG A 34 -8.02 1.76 8.82
C ARG A 34 -7.86 0.74 9.94
N ARG A 35 -7.21 1.14 11.04
CA ARG A 35 -7.22 0.35 12.28
C ARG A 35 -8.52 0.62 13.01
N HIS A 36 -9.34 -0.41 13.21
CA HIS A 36 -10.66 -0.25 13.84
C HIS A 36 -10.67 -0.60 15.33
N GLN A 37 -9.63 -1.27 15.85
CA GLN A 37 -9.57 -1.70 17.25
C GLN A 37 -8.13 -1.80 17.75
N SER A 38 -7.96 -1.66 19.07
CA SER A 38 -6.68 -1.82 19.78
C SER A 38 -5.56 -0.88 19.30
N PHE A 39 -4.37 -1.05 19.88
CA PHE A 39 -3.15 -0.35 19.53
C PHE A 39 -2.14 -1.24 18.77
N CYS A 40 -2.39 -2.55 18.66
CA CYS A 40 -1.50 -3.53 18.05
C CYS A 40 -2.15 -4.26 16.84
N LYS A 41 -1.40 -5.19 16.23
CA LYS A 41 -1.83 -6.00 15.05
C LYS A 41 -2.34 -5.15 13.87
N GLY A 42 -1.63 -4.06 13.58
CA GLY A 42 -1.98 -3.07 12.56
C GLY A 42 -1.11 -3.08 11.30
N ILE A 43 -0.39 -4.16 11.03
CA ILE A 43 0.57 -4.23 9.91
C ILE A 43 -0.19 -4.38 8.57
N THR A 44 0.31 -3.72 7.53
CA THR A 44 -0.20 -3.85 6.15
C THR A 44 0.95 -3.96 5.17
N PHE A 45 0.66 -4.44 3.97
CA PHE A 45 1.62 -4.58 2.88
C PHE A 45 1.09 -3.92 1.61
N SER A 46 1.97 -3.61 0.67
CA SER A 46 1.57 -3.20 -0.68
C SER A 46 1.01 -4.39 -1.47
N ALA A 47 -0.04 -4.16 -2.27
CA ALA A 47 -0.68 -5.21 -3.08
C ALA A 47 0.22 -5.73 -4.21
N ARG A 48 1.29 -4.99 -4.53
CA ARG A 48 2.32 -5.38 -5.49
C ARG A 48 3.70 -4.89 -5.04
N PRO A 49 4.78 -5.43 -5.61
CA PRO A 49 6.11 -4.85 -5.44
C PRO A 49 6.17 -3.38 -5.86
N VAL A 50 6.95 -2.60 -5.11
CA VAL A 50 7.25 -1.19 -5.38
C VAL A 50 8.65 -1.11 -5.99
N ARG A 51 8.79 -0.43 -7.13
CA ARG A 51 10.10 -0.29 -7.79
C ARG A 51 11.00 0.68 -7.03
N VAL A 52 12.31 0.49 -7.15
CA VAL A 52 13.28 1.47 -6.64
C VAL A 52 13.03 2.81 -7.32
N GLY A 53 12.74 3.84 -6.53
CA GLY A 53 12.44 5.19 -7.04
C GLY A 53 10.98 5.43 -7.46
N GLU A 54 10.07 4.47 -7.26
CA GLU A 54 8.63 4.69 -7.33
C GLU A 54 8.18 5.55 -6.14
N LYS A 55 7.30 6.53 -6.39
CA LYS A 55 6.83 7.50 -5.40
C LYS A 55 5.33 7.75 -5.54
#